data_AF-A0A924KIF9-F1
#
_entry.id   AF-A0A924KIF9-F1
#
_cell.length_a   1.000
_cell.length_b   1.000
_cell.length_c   1.000
_cell.angle_alpha   90.00
_cell.angle_beta   90.00
_cell.angle_gamma   90.00
#
_symmetry.space_group_name_H-M   'P 1'
#
loop_
_entity.id
_entity.type
_entity.pdbx_description
1 polymer ?
#
loop_
_entity_poly.entity_id
_entity_poly.type
_entity_poly.pdbx_seq_one_letter_code
_entity_poly.pdbx_strand_id
1 'polypeptide(L)'
;EVEMKILQRLVKQRKESATIYKEQGREDLFTVEQEEIDVINQFLPQQLSNEAIATVVARIILETGAASIKEMGKVMGLANKELAGKADGKLIGELVKAQLS
;
A
#
# COMPACT_ATOMS: atom_id res chain seq x y z
N GLU A 1 5.81 5.79 -15.63
CA GLU A 1 4.62 5.28 -14.91
C GLU A 1 4.53 3.75 -14.85
N VAL A 2 4.80 3.01 -15.93
CA VAL A 2 4.66 1.54 -15.95
C VAL A 2 5.71 0.83 -15.08
N GLU A 3 6.98 1.26 -15.15
CA GLU A 3 8.08 0.66 -14.39
C GLU A 3 7.86 0.71 -12.88
N MET A 4 7.44 1.87 -12.36
CA MET A 4 7.11 2.06 -10.94
C MET A 4 6.02 1.09 -10.48
N LYS A 5 4.96 0.93 -11.29
CA LYS A 5 3.88 -0.03 -11.00
C LYS A 5 4.37 -1.48 -11.00
N ILE A 6 5.34 -1.82 -11.86
CA ILE A 6 5.96 -3.15 -11.87
C ILE A 6 6.74 -3.37 -10.58
N LEU A 7 7.59 -2.42 -10.17
CA LEU A 7 8.37 -2.52 -8.94
C LEU A 7 7.46 -2.65 -7.70
N GLN A 8 6.41 -1.84 -7.60
CA GLN A 8 5.41 -1.95 -6.52
C GLN A 8 4.72 -3.32 -6.52
N ARG A 9 4.37 -3.86 -7.70
CA ARG A 9 3.78 -5.19 -7.83
C ARG A 9 4.74 -6.28 -7.37
N LEU A 10 6.02 -6.17 -7.70
CA LEU A 10 7.04 -7.13 -7.27
C LEU A 10 7.18 -7.12 -5.74
N VAL A 11 7.29 -5.94 -5.11
CA VAL A 11 7.32 -5.83 -3.63
C VAL A 11 6.12 -6.52 -3.00
N LYS A 12 4.92 -6.32 -3.56
CA LYS A 12 3.71 -6.95 -3.07
C LYS A 12 3.76 -8.48 -3.16
N GLN A 13 4.12 -9.02 -4.33
CA GLN A 13 4.24 -10.47 -4.53
C GLN A 13 5.23 -11.08 -3.55
N ARG A 14 6.37 -10.43 -3.32
CA ARG A 14 7.38 -10.87 -2.37
C ARG A 14 6.88 -10.82 -0.92
N LYS A 15 6.13 -9.79 -0.52
CA LYS A 15 5.51 -9.71 0.82
C LYS A 15 4.51 -10.84 1.05
N GLU A 16 3.73 -11.17 0.03
CA GLU A 16 2.79 -12.30 0.06
C GLU A 16 3.56 -13.63 0.22
N SER A 17 4.62 -13.87 -0.58
CA SER A 17 5.49 -15.04 -0.43
C SER A 17 6.18 -15.11 0.94
N ALA A 18 6.74 -14.00 1.42
CA ALA A 18 7.40 -13.91 2.72
C ALA A 18 6.46 -14.32 3.85
N THR A 19 5.20 -13.85 3.81
CA THR A 19 4.18 -14.21 4.81
C THR A 19 3.94 -15.73 4.81
N ILE A 20 3.77 -16.33 3.63
CA ILE A 20 3.58 -17.78 3.49
C ILE A 20 4.79 -18.56 4.02
N TYR A 21 6.01 -18.15 3.67
CA TYR A 21 7.23 -18.81 4.14
C TYR A 21 7.38 -18.73 5.65
N LYS A 22 7.08 -17.58 6.24
CA LYS A 22 7.09 -17.39 7.68
C LYS A 22 6.07 -18.28 8.39
N GLU A 23 4.84 -18.36 7.87
CA GLU A 23 3.79 -19.24 8.39
C GLU A 23 4.15 -20.73 8.30
N GLN A 24 4.94 -21.12 7.29
CA GLN A 24 5.44 -22.49 7.11
C GLN A 24 6.74 -22.78 7.86
N GLY A 25 7.27 -21.84 8.64
CA GLY A 25 8.54 -22.00 9.36
C GLY A 25 9.78 -22.06 8.45
N ARG A 26 9.67 -21.57 7.21
CA ARG A 26 10.75 -21.48 6.22
C ARG A 26 11.47 -20.14 6.32
N GLU A 27 12.16 -19.94 7.43
CA GLU A 27 12.88 -18.68 7.73
C GLU A 27 13.95 -18.37 6.67
N ASP A 28 14.55 -19.40 6.07
CA ASP A 28 15.50 -19.29 4.96
C ASP A 28 14.89 -18.57 3.76
N LEU A 29 13.69 -18.96 3.35
CA LEU A 29 12.99 -18.36 2.21
C LEU A 29 12.36 -17.01 2.58
N PHE A 30 11.89 -16.85 3.82
CA PHE A 30 11.42 -15.55 4.32
C PHE A 30 12.52 -14.49 4.23
N THR A 31 13.75 -14.85 4.64
CA THR A 31 14.90 -13.94 4.61
C THR A 31 15.21 -13.51 3.18
N VAL A 32 15.25 -14.46 2.24
CA VAL A 32 15.46 -14.15 0.81
C VAL A 32 14.42 -13.16 0.28
N GLU A 33 13.15 -13.35 0.60
CA GLU A 33 12.11 -12.41 0.15
C GLU A 33 12.27 -11.02 0.77
N GLN A 34 12.70 -10.92 2.03
CA GLN A 34 12.93 -9.62 2.66
C GLN A 34 14.13 -8.88 2.06
N GLU A 35 15.24 -9.58 1.82
CA GLU A 35 16.41 -8.99 1.18
C GLU A 35 16.06 -8.43 -0.21
N GLU A 36 15.28 -9.18 -0.99
CA GLU A 36 14.80 -8.76 -2.30
C GLU A 36 13.82 -7.58 -2.22
N ILE A 37 12.93 -7.54 -1.22
CA ILE A 37 12.06 -6.40 -0.93
C ILE A 37 12.91 -5.15 -0.66
N ASP A 38 13.96 -5.27 0.16
CA ASP A 38 14.85 -4.17 0.52
C ASP A 38 15.62 -3.64 -0.69
N VAL A 39 16.07 -4.52 -1.58
CA VAL A 39 16.69 -4.12 -2.86
C VAL A 39 15.70 -3.33 -3.72
N ILE A 40 14.47 -3.84 -3.90
CA ILE A 40 13.48 -3.16 -4.75
C ILE A 40 13.05 -1.81 -4.15
N ASN A 41 12.93 -1.72 -2.82
CA ASN A 41 12.55 -0.49 -2.12
C ASN A 41 13.54 0.66 -2.35
N GLN A 42 14.80 0.39 -2.66
CA GLN A 42 15.79 1.43 -3.00
C GLN A 42 15.45 2.16 -4.31
N PHE A 43 14.64 1.55 -5.19
CA PHE A 43 14.20 2.13 -6.45
C PHE A 43 12.79 2.74 -6.38
N LEU A 44 12.11 2.59 -5.24
CA LEU A 44 10.80 3.17 -5.00
C LEU A 44 10.93 4.45 -4.16
N PRO A 45 9.99 5.41 -4.30
CA PRO A 45 9.80 6.44 -3.29
C PRO A 45 9.62 5.80 -1.92
N GLN A 46 10.03 6.51 -0.86
CA GLN A 46 9.85 6.07 0.51
C GLN A 46 8.39 5.62 0.73
N GLN A 47 8.21 4.33 0.99
CA GLN A 47 6.89 3.75 1.24
C GLN A 47 6.41 4.23 2.60
N LEU A 48 5.16 4.67 2.68
CA LEU A 48 4.54 5.03 3.94
C LEU A 48 4.11 3.79 4.70
N SER A 49 4.14 3.86 6.03
CA SER A 49 3.56 2.82 6.88
C SER A 49 2.03 2.79 6.74
N ASN A 50 1.40 1.67 7.09
CA ASN A 50 -0.07 1.55 7.08
C ASN A 50 -0.74 2.65 7.91
N GLU A 51 -0.15 3.00 9.06
CA GLU A 51 -0.63 4.08 9.94
C GLU A 51 -0.52 5.46 9.29
N ALA A 52 0.60 5.74 8.62
CA ALA A 52 0.78 7.00 7.89
C ALA A 52 -0.19 7.11 6.71
N ILE A 53 -0.42 6.00 5.98
CA ILE A 53 -1.42 5.94 4.90
C ILE A 53 -2.82 6.18 5.47
N ALA A 54 -3.19 5.52 6.57
CA ALA A 54 -4.48 5.68 7.21
C ALA A 54 -4.71 7.14 7.67
N THR A 55 -3.66 7.80 8.16
CA THR A 55 -3.70 9.22 8.56
C THR A 55 -3.95 10.14 7.36
N VAL A 56 -3.28 9.90 6.23
CA VAL A 56 -3.51 10.65 4.99
C VAL A 56 -4.95 10.44 4.50
N VAL A 57 -5.44 9.20 4.51
CA VAL A 57 -6.82 8.87 4.12
C VAL A 57 -7.83 9.60 5.01
N ALA A 58 -7.64 9.58 6.33
CA ALA A 58 -8.53 10.27 7.26
C ALA A 58 -8.59 11.78 7.01
N ARG A 59 -7.42 12.40 6.74
CA ARG A 59 -7.35 13.82 6.37
C ARG A 59 -8.12 14.11 5.09
N ILE A 60 -7.96 13.27 4.05
CA ILE A 60 -8.68 13.43 2.78
C ILE A 60 -10.20 13.26 2.97
N ILE A 61 -10.64 12.32 3.81
CA ILE A 61 -12.06 12.14 4.12
C ILE A 61 -12.62 13.42 4.77
N LEU A 62 -11.89 14.00 5.74
CA LEU A 62 -12.28 15.25 6.38
C LEU A 62 -12.33 16.43 5.40
N GLU A 63 -11.32 16.59 4.55
CA GLU A 63 -11.27 17.65 3.53
C GLU A 63 -12.38 17.52 2.48
N THR A 64 -12.75 16.29 2.14
CA THR A 64 -13.77 16.03 1.13
C THR A 64 -15.18 16.06 1.69
N GLY A 65 -15.35 15.99 3.01
CA GLY A 65 -16.63 15.84 3.68
C GLY A 65 -17.30 14.48 3.43
N ALA A 66 -16.53 13.49 2.95
CA ALA A 66 -17.09 12.19 2.58
C ALA A 66 -17.58 11.46 3.84
N ALA A 67 -18.83 11.00 3.81
CA ALA A 67 -19.48 10.33 4.94
C ALA A 67 -20.00 8.93 4.60
N SER A 68 -19.84 8.48 3.35
CA SER A 68 -20.28 7.14 2.96
C SER A 68 -19.46 6.56 1.81
N ILE A 69 -19.55 5.24 1.65
CA ILE A 69 -18.95 4.48 0.54
C ILE A 69 -19.35 5.03 -0.84
N LYS A 70 -20.52 5.69 -0.98
CA LYS A 70 -20.94 6.32 -2.24
C LYS A 70 -19.95 7.39 -2.72
N GLU A 71 -19.22 8.00 -1.79
CA GLU A 71 -18.24 9.06 -2.06
C GLU A 71 -16.81 8.52 -2.15
N MET A 72 -16.63 7.21 -2.03
CA MET A 72 -15.32 6.54 -2.12
C MET A 72 -14.55 6.93 -3.38
N GLY A 73 -15.23 7.08 -4.53
CA GLY A 73 -14.57 7.49 -5.78
C GLY A 73 -13.85 8.84 -5.69
N LYS A 74 -14.44 9.82 -4.96
CA LYS A 74 -13.85 11.14 -4.74
C LYS A 74 -12.61 11.04 -3.84
N VAL A 75 -12.73 10.33 -2.72
CA VAL A 75 -11.63 10.11 -1.77
C VAL A 75 -10.48 9.35 -2.43
N MET A 76 -10.79 8.30 -3.19
CA MET A 76 -9.81 7.49 -3.93
C MET A 76 -9.05 8.30 -4.97
N GLY A 77 -9.71 9.22 -5.68
CA GLY A 77 -9.04 10.08 -6.67
C GLY A 77 -7.95 10.96 -6.05
N LEU A 78 -8.25 11.57 -4.89
CA LEU A 78 -7.28 12.40 -4.15
C LEU A 78 -6.19 11.55 -3.49
N ALA A 79 -6.57 10.46 -2.83
CA ALA A 79 -5.63 9.58 -2.15
C ALA A 79 -4.62 8.96 -3.13
N ASN A 80 -5.08 8.48 -4.29
CA ASN A 80 -4.18 7.94 -5.32
C ASN A 80 -3.23 8.99 -5.88
N LYS A 81 -3.66 10.26 -5.97
CA LYS A 81 -2.80 11.35 -6.44
C LYS A 81 -1.72 11.69 -5.41
N GLU A 82 -2.08 11.75 -4.14
CA GLU A 82 -1.15 12.16 -3.08
C GLU A 82 -0.19 11.04 -2.64
N LEU A 83 -0.68 9.79 -2.68
CA LEU A 83 0.06 8.60 -2.29
C LEU A 83 0.67 7.86 -3.49
N ALA A 84 0.64 8.46 -4.69
CA ALA A 84 1.23 7.91 -5.89
C ALA A 84 2.69 7.52 -5.66
N GLY A 85 3.02 6.24 -5.89
CA GLY A 85 4.36 5.72 -5.69
C GLY A 85 4.76 5.48 -4.23
N LYS A 86 3.99 5.96 -3.23
CA LYS A 86 4.29 5.86 -1.79
C LYS A 86 3.46 4.79 -1.06
N ALA A 87 2.38 4.32 -1.69
CA ALA A 87 1.54 3.26 -1.18
C ALA A 87 0.93 2.44 -2.34
N ASP A 88 0.54 1.20 -2.04
CA ASP A 88 -0.18 0.34 -2.96
C ASP A 88 -1.66 0.78 -3.07
N GLY A 89 -2.18 0.86 -4.30
CA GLY A 89 -3.54 1.32 -4.56
C GLY A 89 -4.64 0.43 -3.96
N LYS A 90 -4.39 -0.89 -3.81
CA LYS A 90 -5.33 -1.79 -3.15
C LYS A 90 -5.38 -1.50 -1.65
N LEU A 91 -4.23 -1.31 -1.01
CA LEU A 91 -4.16 -0.91 0.40
C LEU A 91 -4.86 0.43 0.66
N ILE A 92 -4.66 1.43 -0.21
CA ILE A 92 -5.39 2.71 -0.13
C ILE A 92 -6.90 2.45 -0.18
N GLY A 93 -7.36 1.64 -1.13
CA GLY A 93 -8.78 1.30 -1.27
C GLY A 93 -9.37 0.57 -0.07
N GLU A 94 -8.63 -0.36 0.52
CA GLU A 94 -9.03 -1.08 1.73
C GLU A 94 -9.17 -0.13 2.91
N LEU A 95 -8.21 0.79 3.12
CA LEU A 95 -8.26 1.77 4.20
C LEU A 95 -9.37 2.80 4.00
N VAL A 96 -9.55 3.32 2.78
CA VAL A 96 -10.66 4.23 2.47
C VAL A 96 -12.01 3.55 2.74
N LYS A 97 -12.18 2.31 2.28
CA LYS A 97 -13.40 1.56 2.54
C LYS A 97 -13.62 1.35 4.03
N ALA A 98 -12.59 0.94 4.77
CA ALA A 98 -12.68 0.71 6.21
C ALA A 98 -13.07 1.97 7.00
N GLN A 99 -12.64 3.16 6.57
CA GLN A 99 -12.96 4.42 7.23
C GLN A 99 -14.30 5.05 6.82
N LEU A 100 -14.90 4.63 5.69
CA LEU A 100 -16.19 5.10 5.19
C LEU A 100 -17.34 4.10 5.38
N SER A 101 -17.05 2.92 5.93
CA SER A 101 -18.05 1.87 6.21
C SER A 101 -18.68 2.06 7.58
#